data_AF-A0A158NXK1-F1
#
_entry.id   AF-A0A158NXK1-F1
#
_cell.length_a   1.000
_cell.length_b   1.000
_cell.length_c   1.000
_cell.angle_alpha   90.00
_cell.angle_beta   90.00
_cell.angle_gamma   90.00
#
_symmetry.space_group_name_H-M   'P 1'
#
loop_
_entity.id
_entity.type
_entity.pdbx_description
1 polymer ?
#
loop_
_entity_poly.entity_id
_entity_poly.type
_entity_poly.pdbx_seq_one_letter_code
_entity_poly.pdbx_strand_id
1 'polypeptide(L)'
;MDFQNVNPLNVWLNVLTGNLLPMVGHDSPISFFWRMYSVFVWILEIAVTIMMIPGCMYVSMEKAIKDSLICFVETIEMFFMIWRIYARKDLMLLLIQKLNRMLHTADETMKNIVTETLNPIKAPLNFYWTTGTMSIIAWHLITFL
;
A
#
# COMPACT_ATOMS: atom_id res chain seq x y z
N MET A 1 13.39 -4.36 19.58
CA MET A 1 13.03 -4.10 18.17
C MET A 1 11.52 -4.16 18.07
N ASP A 2 10.90 -3.61 17.04
CA ASP A 2 9.47 -3.75 16.78
C ASP A 2 9.20 -3.92 15.28
N PHE A 3 7.96 -4.22 14.95
CA PHE A 3 7.49 -4.43 13.58
C PHE A 3 7.75 -3.24 12.65
N GLN A 4 7.75 -2.01 13.19
CA GLN A 4 7.94 -0.82 12.36
C GLN A 4 9.40 -0.64 11.99
N ASN A 5 10.30 -0.84 12.96
CA ASN A 5 11.74 -0.78 12.75
C ASN A 5 12.23 -1.85 11.77
N VAL A 6 11.60 -3.03 11.77
CA VAL A 6 11.96 -4.11 10.83
C VAL A 6 11.39 -3.91 9.42
N ASN A 7 10.35 -3.07 9.27
CA ASN A 7 9.61 -2.87 8.03
C ASN A 7 9.40 -1.38 7.67
N PRO A 8 10.48 -0.58 7.59
CA PRO A 8 10.37 0.88 7.47
C PRO A 8 9.75 1.33 6.15
N LEU A 9 10.01 0.61 5.05
CA LEU A 9 9.49 0.95 3.73
C LEU A 9 7.96 0.82 3.68
N ASN A 10 7.41 -0.26 4.24
CA ASN A 10 5.96 -0.47 4.24
C ASN A 10 5.25 0.54 5.14
N VAL A 11 5.86 0.89 6.29
CA VAL A 11 5.34 1.95 7.17
C VAL A 11 5.32 3.29 6.44
N TRP A 12 6.42 3.63 5.76
CA TRP A 12 6.51 4.87 4.98
C TRP A 12 5.50 4.90 3.83
N LEU A 13 5.42 3.84 3.02
CA LEU A 13 4.46 3.74 1.92
C LEU A 13 3.01 3.83 2.40
N ASN A 14 2.66 3.19 3.51
CA ASN A 14 1.31 3.25 4.07
C ASN A 14 0.86 4.67 4.43
N VAL A 15 1.80 5.50 4.87
CA VAL A 15 1.57 6.92 5.17
C VAL A 15 1.56 7.74 3.88
N LEU A 16 2.52 7.51 2.98
CA LEU A 16 2.62 8.20 1.69
C LEU A 16 1.39 7.98 0.82
N THR A 17 0.84 6.77 0.75
CA THR A 17 -0.35 6.47 -0.05
C THR A 17 -1.65 6.87 0.62
N GLY A 18 -1.61 7.33 1.87
CA GLY A 18 -2.82 7.66 2.62
C GLY A 18 -3.69 6.44 2.96
N ASN A 19 -3.18 5.21 2.83
CA ASN A 19 -3.96 4.01 3.13
C ASN A 19 -4.24 3.85 4.63
N LEU A 20 -3.33 4.33 5.49
CA LEU A 20 -3.42 4.27 6.96
C LEU A 20 -3.82 2.88 7.49
N LEU A 21 -3.32 1.82 6.84
CA LEU A 21 -3.51 0.43 7.26
C LEU A 21 -3.06 0.25 8.71
N PRO A 22 -3.64 -0.72 9.43
CA PRO A 22 -3.28 -1.01 10.82
C PRO A 22 -1.85 -1.60 10.90
N MET A 23 -0.85 -0.72 10.92
CA MET A 23 0.58 -1.04 11.03
C MET A 23 1.20 -0.56 12.35
N VAL A 24 0.39 0.04 13.24
CA VAL A 24 0.80 0.58 14.54
C VAL A 24 0.02 -0.14 15.63
N GLY A 25 0.68 -0.47 16.75
CA GLY A 25 -0.03 -0.87 17.97
C GLY A 25 -0.93 0.26 18.48
N HIS A 26 -1.84 -0.03 19.41
CA HIS A 26 -2.80 0.96 19.93
C HIS A 26 -2.15 2.21 20.58
N ASP A 27 -0.86 2.16 20.88
CA ASP A 27 -0.17 3.11 21.75
C ASP A 27 0.33 4.38 21.04
N SER A 28 0.20 4.50 19.72
CA SER A 28 0.59 5.71 18.98
C SER A 28 -0.49 6.13 17.98
N PRO A 29 -1.36 7.09 18.35
CA PRO A 29 -2.38 7.58 17.45
C PRO A 29 -1.73 8.26 16.25
N ILE A 30 -2.16 7.87 15.04
CA ILE A 30 -1.80 8.56 13.79
C ILE A 30 -2.21 10.03 13.93
N SER A 31 -1.26 10.94 13.68
CA SER A 31 -1.48 12.40 13.75
C SER A 31 -2.72 12.83 12.96
N PHE A 32 -3.43 13.83 13.46
CA PHE A 32 -4.60 14.42 12.80
C PHE A 32 -4.31 14.83 11.35
N PHE A 33 -3.11 15.37 11.10
CA PHE A 33 -2.68 15.77 9.76
C PHE A 33 -2.72 14.59 8.77
N TRP A 34 -2.17 13.43 9.14
CA TRP A 34 -2.14 12.25 8.29
C TRP A 34 -3.53 11.66 8.03
N ARG A 35 -4.46 11.80 8.99
CA ARG A 35 -5.86 11.42 8.78
C ARG A 35 -6.56 12.32 7.75
N MET A 36 -6.36 13.63 7.84
CA MET A 36 -6.89 14.57 6.86
C MET A 36 -6.31 14.33 5.47
N TYR A 37 -5.00 14.10 5.38
CA TYR A 37 -4.31 13.73 4.15
C TYR A 37 -4.91 12.46 3.53
N SER A 38 -5.10 11.41 4.33
CA SER A 38 -5.71 10.16 3.89
C SER A 38 -7.11 10.36 3.33
N VAL A 39 -7.98 11.09 4.05
CA VAL A 39 -9.34 11.40 3.56
C VAL A 39 -9.28 12.14 2.22
N PHE A 40 -8.38 13.11 2.08
CA PHE A 40 -8.20 13.84 0.84
C PHE A 40 -7.77 12.94 -0.33
N VAL A 41 -6.77 12.07 -0.12
CA VAL A 41 -6.31 11.10 -1.14
C VAL A 41 -7.44 10.16 -1.55
N TRP A 42 -8.19 9.62 -0.59
CA TRP A 42 -9.31 8.72 -0.88
C TRP A 42 -10.45 9.40 -1.65
N ILE A 43 -10.76 10.66 -1.35
CA ILE A 43 -11.75 11.42 -2.11
C ILE A 43 -11.30 11.58 -3.57
N LEU A 44 -10.02 11.90 -3.80
CA LEU A 44 -9.46 12.00 -5.16
C LEU A 44 -9.53 10.65 -5.90
N GLU A 45 -9.13 9.56 -5.25
CA GLU A 45 -9.11 8.23 -5.86
C GLU A 45 -10.53 7.78 -6.28
N ILE A 46 -11.52 7.99 -5.40
CA ILE A 46 -12.93 7.68 -5.69
C ILE A 46 -13.44 8.58 -6.82
N ALA A 47 -13.10 9.88 -6.82
CA ALA A 47 -13.53 10.79 -7.87
C ALA A 47 -12.97 10.39 -9.24
N VAL A 48 -11.68 10.05 -9.32
CA VAL A 48 -11.04 9.55 -10.56
C VAL A 48 -11.70 8.26 -11.03
N THR A 49 -11.92 7.31 -10.12
CA THR A 49 -12.59 6.03 -10.44
C THR A 49 -13.99 6.25 -11.00
N ILE A 50 -14.78 7.15 -10.41
CA ILE A 50 -16.14 7.49 -10.89
C ILE A 50 -16.06 8.16 -12.26
N MET A 51 -15.14 9.09 -12.47
CA MET A 51 -14.93 9.80 -13.74
C MET A 51 -14.49 8.87 -14.88
N MET A 52 -13.84 7.76 -14.55
CA MET A 52 -13.41 6.77 -15.52
C MET A 52 -14.59 6.07 -16.21
N ILE A 53 -15.69 5.82 -15.47
CA ILE A 53 -16.90 5.15 -15.98
C ILE A 53 -17.49 5.88 -17.20
N PRO A 54 -17.87 7.18 -17.13
CA PRO A 54 -18.38 7.89 -18.30
C PRO A 54 -17.30 8.01 -19.38
N GLY A 55 -16.02 8.19 -19.03
CA GLY A 55 -14.93 8.20 -20.00
C GLY A 55 -14.92 6.97 -20.91
N CYS A 56 -15.21 5.80 -20.35
CA CYS A 56 -15.32 4.54 -21.10
C CYS A 56 -16.58 4.47 -21.98
N MET A 57 -17.67 5.11 -21.56
CA MET A 57 -18.90 5.19 -22.35
C MET A 57 -18.78 6.14 -23.56
N TYR A 58 -17.89 7.13 -23.49
CA TYR A 58 -17.70 8.13 -24.55
C TYR A 58 -16.70 7.72 -25.65
N VAL A 59 -15.92 6.65 -25.45
CA VAL A 59 -14.97 6.14 -26.45
C VAL A 59 -15.51 4.90 -27.17
N SER A 60 -14.90 4.51 -28.28
CA SER A 60 -15.28 3.29 -28.98
C SER A 60 -15.09 2.07 -28.08
N MET A 61 -15.97 1.07 -28.22
CA MET A 61 -15.94 -0.16 -27.40
C MET A 61 -14.57 -0.86 -27.49
N GLU A 62 -13.93 -0.87 -28.65
CA GLU A 62 -12.60 -1.46 -28.82
C GLU A 62 -11.53 -0.71 -28.00
N LYS A 63 -11.59 0.62 -27.96
CA LYS A 63 -10.66 1.45 -27.19
C LYS A 63 -10.92 1.35 -25.68
N ALA A 64 -12.19 1.35 -25.27
CA ALA A 64 -12.57 1.11 -23.88
C ALA A 64 -12.06 -0.25 -23.38
N ILE A 65 -12.22 -1.31 -24.18
CA ILE A 65 -11.79 -2.66 -23.79
C ILE A 65 -10.25 -2.76 -23.72
N LYS A 66 -9.52 -2.17 -24.68
CA LYS A 66 -8.06 -2.27 -24.71
C LYS A 66 -7.39 -1.44 -23.61
N ASP A 67 -7.83 -0.22 -23.41
CA ASP A 67 -7.12 0.74 -22.54
C ASP A 67 -7.75 0.83 -21.15
N SER A 68 -9.09 0.83 -21.07
CA SER A 68 -9.79 1.10 -19.80
C SER A 68 -10.03 -0.15 -18.96
N LEU A 69 -10.15 -1.34 -19.57
CA LEU A 69 -10.38 -2.57 -18.83
C LEU A 69 -9.21 -2.91 -17.89
N ILE A 70 -7.97 -2.68 -18.33
CA ILE A 70 -6.77 -2.94 -17.53
C ILE A 70 -6.80 -2.09 -16.25
N CYS A 71 -7.03 -0.78 -16.41
CA CYS A 71 -7.13 0.14 -15.29
C CYS A 71 -8.30 -0.22 -14.36
N PHE A 72 -9.48 -0.63 -14.86
CA PHE A 72 -10.57 -1.09 -14.00
C PHE A 72 -10.22 -2.33 -13.18
N VAL A 73 -9.59 -3.33 -13.80
CA VAL A 73 -9.18 -4.55 -13.10
C VAL A 73 -8.17 -4.21 -12.00
N GLU A 74 -7.19 -3.37 -12.30
CA GLU A 74 -6.19 -2.90 -11.33
C GLU A 74 -6.86 -2.14 -10.16
N THR A 75 -7.77 -1.21 -10.46
CA THR A 75 -8.52 -0.47 -9.45
C THR A 75 -9.35 -1.42 -8.56
N ILE A 76 -10.07 -2.38 -9.15
CA ILE A 76 -10.85 -3.37 -8.39
C ILE A 76 -9.96 -4.22 -7.49
N GLU A 77 -8.81 -4.68 -8.00
CA GLU A 77 -7.85 -5.48 -7.23
C GLU A 77 -7.31 -4.69 -6.03
N MET A 78 -6.94 -3.42 -6.23
CA MET A 78 -6.53 -2.51 -5.17
C MET A 78 -7.61 -2.37 -4.08
N PHE A 79 -8.86 -2.07 -4.47
CA PHE A 79 -9.97 -1.94 -3.52
C PHE A 79 -10.23 -3.24 -2.77
N PHE A 80 -10.19 -4.39 -3.46
CA PHE A 80 -10.40 -5.69 -2.84
C PHE A 80 -9.34 -6.03 -1.80
N MET A 81 -8.06 -5.77 -2.10
CA MET A 81 -6.96 -5.98 -1.16
C MET A 81 -7.10 -5.11 0.09
N ILE A 82 -7.39 -3.82 -0.09
CA ILE A 82 -7.58 -2.88 1.01
C ILE A 82 -8.79 -3.28 1.88
N TRP A 83 -9.92 -3.59 1.23
CA TRP A 83 -11.11 -4.09 1.91
C TRP A 83 -10.81 -5.32 2.76
N ARG A 84 -10.09 -6.30 2.20
CA ARG A 84 -9.74 -7.54 2.91
C ARG A 84 -8.89 -7.27 4.15
N ILE A 85 -7.92 -6.34 4.05
CA ILE A 85 -7.08 -5.96 5.20
C ILE A 85 -7.93 -5.31 6.29
N TYR A 86 -8.81 -4.38 5.93
CA TYR A 86 -9.71 -3.73 6.88
C TYR A 86 -10.72 -4.68 7.51
N ALA A 87 -11.28 -5.61 6.74
CA ALA A 87 -12.19 -6.64 7.24
C ALA A 87 -11.53 -7.60 8.25
N ARG A 88 -10.20 -7.72 8.20
CA ARG A 88 -9.40 -8.56 9.11
C ARG A 88 -8.46 -7.73 9.99
N LYS A 89 -8.76 -6.43 10.18
CA LYS A 89 -7.90 -5.49 10.89
C LYS A 89 -7.51 -5.97 12.29
N ASP A 90 -8.43 -6.59 13.02
CA ASP A 90 -8.19 -7.01 14.40
C ASP A 90 -7.19 -8.16 14.47
N LEU A 91 -7.25 -9.08 13.50
CA LEU A 91 -6.27 -10.17 13.36
C LEU A 91 -4.89 -9.63 12.98
N MET A 92 -4.84 -8.64 12.07
CA MET A 92 -3.59 -7.96 11.70
C MET A 92 -2.96 -7.25 12.90
N LEU A 93 -3.76 -6.51 13.68
CA LEU A 93 -3.31 -5.85 14.89
C LEU A 93 -2.80 -6.86 15.93
N LEU A 94 -3.52 -7.96 16.14
CA LEU A 94 -3.10 -9.02 17.05
C LEU A 94 -1.76 -9.65 16.61
N LEU A 95 -1.59 -9.89 15.31
CA LEU A 95 -0.34 -10.42 14.75
C LEU A 95 0.82 -9.45 15.01
N ILE A 96 0.64 -8.17 14.71
CA ILE A 96 1.66 -7.12 14.94
C ILE A 96 1.99 -7.02 16.42
N GLN A 97 0.99 -7.02 17.30
CA GLN A 97 1.21 -6.99 18.75
C GLN A 97 2.00 -8.20 19.23
N LYS A 98 1.69 -9.41 18.73
CA LYS A 98 2.40 -10.63 19.08
C LYS A 98 3.85 -10.60 18.59
N LEU A 99 4.09 -10.12 17.37
CA LEU A 99 5.43 -9.90 16.82
C LEU A 99 6.22 -8.89 17.64
N ASN A 100 5.62 -7.75 17.99
CA ASN A 100 6.25 -6.72 18.81
C ASN A 100 6.65 -7.26 20.20
N ARG A 101 5.76 -8.03 20.85
CA ARG A 101 6.10 -8.66 22.14
C ARG A 101 7.32 -9.57 22.01
N MET A 102 7.35 -10.44 21.00
CA MET A 102 8.51 -11.32 20.75
C MET A 102 9.78 -10.52 20.45
N LEU A 103 9.70 -9.48 19.63
CA LEU A 103 10.84 -8.62 19.26
C LEU A 103 11.34 -7.72 20.41
N HIS A 104 10.49 -7.41 21.39
CA HIS A 104 10.85 -6.65 22.57
C HIS A 104 11.57 -7.53 23.61
N THR A 105 11.17 -8.79 23.74
CA THR A 105 11.81 -9.76 24.65
C THR A 105 12.91 -10.59 23.98
N ALA A 106 13.21 -10.34 22.71
CA ALA A 106 14.20 -11.07 21.93
C ALA A 106 15.63 -10.80 22.43
N ASP A 107 16.41 -11.87 22.57
CA ASP A 107 17.86 -11.79 22.75
C ASP A 107 18.57 -11.35 21.46
N GLU A 108 19.86 -11.05 21.56
CA GLU A 108 20.66 -10.62 20.40
C GLU A 108 20.68 -11.66 19.27
N THR A 109 20.64 -12.95 19.62
CA THR A 109 20.59 -14.04 18.64
C THR A 109 19.31 -14.00 17.82
N MET A 110 18.14 -13.87 18.45
CA MET A 110 16.86 -13.75 17.78
C MET A 110 16.77 -12.47 16.95
N LYS A 111 17.30 -11.34 17.44
CA LYS A 111 17.35 -10.08 16.66
C LYS A 111 18.16 -10.25 15.38
N ASN A 112 19.31 -10.91 15.46
CA ASN A 112 20.15 -11.19 14.29
C ASN A 112 19.43 -12.11 13.31
N ILE A 113 18.78 -13.18 13.78
CA ILE A 113 18.01 -14.10 12.93
C ILE A 113 16.89 -13.35 12.18
N VAL A 114 16.11 -12.51 12.89
CA VAL A 114 15.04 -11.72 12.26
C VAL A 114 15.61 -10.77 11.20
N THR A 115 16.71 -10.09 11.53
CA THR A 115 17.34 -9.13 10.62
C THR A 115 17.86 -9.83 9.37
N GLU A 116 18.62 -10.92 9.53
CA GLU A 116 19.15 -11.73 8.42
C GLU A 116 18.03 -12.37 7.57
N THR A 117 16.90 -12.71 8.18
CA THR A 117 15.74 -13.25 7.45
C THR A 117 15.02 -12.17 6.62
N LEU A 118 14.92 -10.95 7.15
CA LEU A 118 14.21 -9.84 6.48
C LEU A 118 15.09 -9.09 5.47
N ASN A 119 16.40 -9.08 5.68
CA ASN A 119 17.35 -8.41 4.79
C ASN A 119 17.21 -8.81 3.30
N PRO A 120 17.12 -10.11 2.93
CA PRO A 120 16.96 -10.50 1.54
C PRO A 120 15.60 -10.12 0.95
N ILE A 121 14.57 -9.87 1.77
CA ILE A 121 13.23 -9.45 1.30
C ILE A 121 13.21 -7.97 0.91
N LYS A 122 14.10 -7.15 1.50
CA LYS A 122 14.16 -5.71 1.25
C LYS A 122 14.54 -5.38 -0.20
N ALA A 123 15.47 -6.12 -0.80
CA ALA A 123 15.94 -5.85 -2.16
C ALA A 123 14.84 -6.11 -3.23
N PRO A 124 14.15 -7.27 -3.26
CA PRO A 124 13.01 -7.49 -4.15
C PRO A 124 11.89 -6.47 -3.95
N LEU A 125 11.58 -6.11 -2.71
CA LEU A 125 10.52 -5.14 -2.42
C LEU A 125 10.86 -3.75 -2.95
N ASN A 126 12.10 -3.30 -2.75
CA ASN A 126 12.60 -2.06 -3.34
C ASN A 126 12.56 -2.10 -4.87
N PHE A 127 13.01 -3.21 -5.47
CA PHE A 127 13.01 -3.37 -6.91
C PHE A 127 11.60 -3.31 -7.50
N TYR A 128 10.64 -3.97 -6.86
CA TYR A 128 9.24 -3.94 -7.28
C TYR A 128 8.68 -2.51 -7.22
N TRP A 129 8.93 -1.81 -6.12
CA TRP A 129 8.49 -0.43 -5.94
C TRP A 129 9.11 0.52 -6.99
N THR A 130 10.42 0.46 -7.20
CA THR A 130 11.11 1.36 -8.13
C THR A 130 10.72 1.07 -9.57
N THR A 131 10.68 -0.20 -9.97
CA THR A 131 10.28 -0.55 -11.34
C THR A 131 8.82 -0.21 -11.60
N GLY A 132 7.91 -0.52 -10.67
CA GLY A 132 6.50 -0.12 -10.78
C GLY A 132 6.33 1.39 -10.93
N THR A 133 7.02 2.19 -10.12
CA THR A 133 6.97 3.66 -10.20
C THR A 133 7.50 4.15 -11.56
N MET A 134 8.63 3.59 -12.03
CA MET A 134 9.20 3.96 -13.32
C MET A 134 8.31 3.56 -14.50
N SER A 135 7.62 2.42 -14.41
CA SER A 135 6.64 1.99 -15.41
C SER A 135 5.46 2.95 -15.51
N ILE A 136 4.92 3.42 -14.39
CA ILE A 136 3.83 4.40 -14.37
C ILE A 136 4.29 5.73 -15.00
N ILE A 137 5.49 6.20 -14.64
CA ILE A 137 6.08 7.43 -15.21
C ILE A 137 6.25 7.27 -16.73
N ALA A 138 6.83 6.15 -17.19
CA ALA A 138 7.02 5.88 -18.60
C ALA A 138 5.68 5.83 -19.37
N TRP A 139 4.65 5.19 -18.80
CA TRP A 139 3.31 5.16 -19.39
C TRP A 139 2.74 6.56 -19.61
N HIS A 140 2.87 7.43 -18.62
CA HIS A 140 2.39 8.81 -18.71
C HIS A 140 3.19 9.59 -19.77
N LEU A 141 4.53 9.47 -19.77
CA LEU A 141 5.38 10.16 -20.75
C LEU A 141 5.08 9.74 -22.19
N ILE A 142 4.84 8.44 -22.44
CA ILE A 142 4.49 7.94 -23.78
C ILE A 142 3.11 8.46 -24.21
N THR A 143 2.17 8.59 -23.28
CA THR A 143 0.81 9.09 -23.60
C THR A 143 0.82 10.56 -24.04
N PHE A 144 1.83 11.34 -23.65
CA PHE A 144 1.98 12.76 -24.02
C PHE A 144 2.84 13.00 -25.27
N LEU A 145 3.44 11.95 -25.86
CA LEU A 145 4.37 12.01 -26.99
C LEU A 145 3.68 11.55 -28.29
#